data_AF-A0A7J6VPE1-F1
#
_entry.id   AF-A0A7J6VPE1-F1
#
_cell.length_a   1.000
_cell.length_b   1.000
_cell.length_c   1.000
_cell.angle_alpha   90.00
_cell.angle_beta   90.00
_cell.angle_gamma   90.00
#
_symmetry.space_group_name_H-M   'P 1'
#
loop_
_entity.id
_entity.type
_entity.pdbx_description
1 polymer ?
#
loop_
_entity_poly.entity_id
_entity_poly.type
_entity_poly.pdbx_seq_one_letter_code
_entity_poly.pdbx_strand_id
1 'polypeptide(L)'
;MFAAGTDTSSVTLIWAMAELIRHPKIMKEVQNEIRQVAKGKLRITEDDLGQMYYLKMVIKEALRLHSPDGLSIITTSANHDSFFHRICINPSVLELVSWIHFVLNFSQTLSEVAIEISSFSKFAGFTGVRLGWTVVPEDLVFANGFPVIKDYNRIICTCFNGASNVAQAGGLACLSLEGYKAIRSVISIYKENAKILIKTFEALGFKVYGGKNAPYIWVHFPGSNSWEVFSEVLEKTHIITIPGTGFGPGGEEYIRVSAFGRRESILEASKRLKNLNLL
;
A
#
# COMPACT_ATOMS: atom_id res chain seq x y z
N MET A 1 -5.20 8.80 15.22
CA MET A 1 -4.54 9.51 14.10
C MET A 1 -4.96 8.83 12.80
N PHE A 2 -6.03 9.32 12.16
CA PHE A 2 -6.62 8.77 10.93
C PHE A 2 -6.34 9.75 9.78
N ALA A 3 -5.20 9.60 9.10
CA ALA A 3 -4.86 10.43 7.93
C ALA A 3 -4.30 9.61 6.77
N ALA A 4 -4.08 8.30 6.94
CA ALA A 4 -3.46 7.44 5.94
C ALA A 4 -4.44 6.90 4.87
N GLY A 5 -5.76 7.09 5.02
CA GLY A 5 -6.78 6.53 4.12
C GLY A 5 -7.51 7.56 3.25
N THR A 6 -7.29 8.85 3.46
CA THR A 6 -8.03 9.91 2.76
C THR A 6 -7.51 10.09 1.32
N ASP A 7 -6.18 10.12 1.11
CA ASP A 7 -5.58 10.28 -0.22
C ASP A 7 -5.91 9.11 -1.17
N THR A 8 -5.78 7.86 -0.70
CA THR A 8 -6.04 6.66 -1.51
C THR A 8 -7.51 6.58 -1.93
N SER A 9 -8.43 6.95 -1.03
CA SER A 9 -9.86 6.96 -1.34
C SER A 9 -10.22 8.05 -2.36
N SER A 10 -9.61 9.23 -2.25
CA SER A 10 -9.80 10.33 -3.20
C SER A 10 -9.27 9.99 -4.60
N VAL A 11 -8.08 9.37 -4.70
CA VAL A 11 -7.50 8.97 -5.98
C VAL A 11 -8.35 7.87 -6.64
N THR A 12 -8.80 6.87 -5.86
CA THR A 12 -9.74 5.84 -6.35
C THR A 12 -10.99 6.49 -6.95
N LEU A 13 -11.55 7.47 -6.24
CA LEU A 13 -12.79 8.14 -6.65
C LEU A 13 -12.58 8.95 -7.94
N ILE A 14 -11.46 9.67 -8.05
CA ILE A 14 -11.12 10.45 -9.24
C ILE A 14 -11.02 9.53 -10.47
N TRP A 15 -10.33 8.40 -10.35
CA TRP A 15 -10.19 7.45 -11.44
C TRP A 15 -11.48 6.73 -11.80
N ALA A 16 -12.24 6.30 -10.79
CA ALA A 16 -13.57 5.72 -11.02
C ALA A 16 -14.48 6.71 -11.76
N MET A 17 -14.49 7.99 -11.36
CA MET A 17 -15.28 9.03 -12.05
C MET A 17 -14.77 9.31 -13.46
N ALA A 18 -13.45 9.37 -13.68
CA ALA A 18 -12.86 9.56 -15.00
C ALA A 18 -13.23 8.43 -15.96
N GLU A 19 -13.14 7.17 -15.53
CA GLU A 19 -13.54 6.00 -16.33
C GLU A 19 -15.04 5.98 -16.62
N LEU A 20 -15.87 6.37 -15.65
CA LEU A 20 -17.32 6.48 -15.85
C LEU A 20 -17.68 7.56 -16.88
N ILE A 21 -17.04 8.72 -16.83
CA ILE A 21 -17.26 9.81 -17.80
C ILE A 21 -16.82 9.36 -19.21
N ARG A 22 -15.72 8.62 -19.32
CA ARG A 22 -15.23 8.05 -20.60
C ARG A 22 -16.12 6.93 -21.15
N HIS A 23 -16.90 6.27 -20.30
CA HIS A 23 -17.82 5.20 -20.68
C HIS A 23 -19.28 5.50 -20.28
N PRO A 24 -19.99 6.40 -21.00
CA PRO A 24 -21.33 6.87 -20.63
C PRO A 24 -22.38 5.76 -20.48
N LYS A 25 -22.22 4.66 -21.24
CA LYS A 25 -23.08 3.48 -21.12
C LYS A 25 -22.94 2.81 -19.75
N ILE A 26 -21.70 2.60 -19.29
CA ILE A 26 -21.39 2.00 -17.97
C ILE A 26 -21.86 2.93 -16.85
N MET A 27 -21.65 4.24 -17.00
CA MET A 27 -22.16 5.24 -16.04
C MET A 27 -23.68 5.20 -15.89
N LYS A 28 -24.42 5.02 -16.98
CA LYS A 28 -25.88 4.90 -16.95
C LYS A 28 -26.34 3.64 -16.19
N GLU A 29 -25.65 2.52 -16.39
CA GLU A 29 -25.93 1.27 -15.66
C GLU A 29 -25.66 1.41 -14.15
N VAL A 30 -24.53 2.02 -13.76
CA VAL A 30 -24.23 2.30 -12.34
C VAL A 30 -25.29 3.22 -11.71
N GLN A 31 -25.69 4.29 -12.41
CA GLN A 31 -26.73 5.20 -11.90
C GLN A 31 -28.09 4.49 -11.75
N ASN A 32 -28.42 3.56 -12.64
CA ASN A 32 -29.64 2.77 -12.56
C ASN A 32 -29.62 1.82 -11.37
N GLU A 33 -28.50 1.10 -11.15
CA GLU A 33 -28.31 0.25 -9.96
C GLU A 33 -28.49 1.06 -8.66
N ILE A 34 -27.83 2.21 -8.57
CA ILE A 34 -27.93 3.07 -7.38
C ILE A 34 -29.37 3.52 -7.12
N ARG A 35 -30.11 3.94 -8.15
CA ARG A 35 -31.52 4.35 -8.02
C ARG A 35 -32.42 3.18 -7.59
N GLN A 36 -32.18 1.98 -8.13
CA GLN A 36 -32.95 0.79 -7.80
C GLN A 36 -32.71 0.32 -6.36
N VAL A 37 -31.48 0.39 -5.87
CA VAL A 37 -31.14 0.05 -4.48
C VAL A 37 -31.66 1.13 -3.52
N ALA A 38 -31.51 2.41 -3.89
CA ALA A 38 -31.94 3.52 -3.06
C ALA A 38 -33.47 3.61 -2.89
N LYS A 39 -34.27 3.23 -3.91
CA LYS A 39 -35.75 3.28 -3.89
C LYS A 39 -36.35 4.60 -3.35
N GLY A 40 -35.67 5.73 -3.57
CA GLY A 40 -36.09 7.04 -3.07
C GLY A 40 -35.83 7.31 -1.59
N LYS A 41 -35.07 6.46 -0.89
CA LYS A 41 -34.61 6.72 0.48
C LYS A 41 -33.72 7.97 0.51
N LEU A 42 -33.93 8.81 1.53
CA LEU A 42 -33.08 9.97 1.81
C LEU A 42 -31.68 9.59 2.31
N ARG A 43 -31.49 8.36 2.79
CA ARG A 43 -30.22 7.88 3.37
C ARG A 43 -30.00 6.40 3.06
N ILE A 44 -28.78 6.07 2.63
CA ILE A 44 -28.33 4.72 2.27
C ILE A 44 -27.68 4.06 3.50
N THR A 45 -27.99 2.79 3.78
CA THR A 45 -27.39 2.01 4.87
C THR A 45 -26.29 1.07 4.38
N GLU A 46 -25.54 0.45 5.29
CA GLU A 46 -24.47 -0.51 4.94
C GLU A 46 -25.00 -1.76 4.21
N ASP A 47 -26.18 -2.26 4.60
CA ASP A 47 -26.86 -3.36 3.92
C ASP A 47 -27.27 -3.00 2.48
N ASP A 48 -27.64 -1.73 2.24
CA ASP A 48 -27.95 -1.22 0.91
C ASP A 48 -26.66 -1.17 0.05
N LEU A 49 -25.52 -0.74 0.61
CA LEU A 49 -24.21 -0.80 -0.05
C LEU A 49 -23.79 -2.25 -0.36
N GLY A 50 -24.20 -3.21 0.48
CA GLY A 50 -24.10 -4.65 0.24
C GLY A 50 -24.59 -5.06 -1.15
N GLN A 51 -25.68 -4.44 -1.61
CA GLN A 51 -26.43 -4.82 -2.82
C GLN A 51 -25.99 -4.08 -4.10
N MET A 52 -25.06 -3.13 -4.02
CA MET A 52 -24.53 -2.40 -5.19
C MET A 52 -23.38 -3.17 -5.85
N TYR A 53 -23.70 -4.30 -6.49
CA TYR A 53 -22.71 -5.22 -7.04
C TYR A 53 -21.96 -4.64 -8.24
N TYR A 54 -22.65 -3.95 -9.13
CA TYR A 54 -22.08 -3.36 -10.34
C TYR A 54 -21.18 -2.17 -10.00
N LEU A 55 -21.58 -1.30 -9.07
CA LEU A 55 -20.71 -0.24 -8.54
C LEU A 55 -19.42 -0.83 -7.93
N LYS A 56 -19.51 -1.91 -7.17
CA LYS A 56 -18.32 -2.60 -6.64
C LYS A 56 -17.42 -3.15 -7.75
N MET A 57 -18.00 -3.70 -8.81
CA MET A 57 -17.23 -4.16 -9.98
C MET A 57 -16.56 -2.98 -10.68
N VAL A 58 -17.25 -1.85 -10.86
CA VAL A 58 -16.66 -0.64 -11.44
C VAL A 58 -15.54 -0.08 -10.58
N ILE A 59 -15.70 -0.06 -9.25
CA ILE A 59 -14.62 0.37 -8.35
C ILE A 59 -13.43 -0.58 -8.45
N LYS A 60 -13.66 -1.91 -8.41
CA LYS A 60 -12.59 -2.91 -8.57
C LYS A 60 -11.91 -2.80 -9.93
N GLU A 61 -12.66 -2.51 -10.98
CA GLU A 61 -12.14 -2.33 -12.33
C GLU A 61 -11.37 -1.02 -12.45
N ALA A 62 -11.86 0.07 -11.84
CA ALA A 62 -11.13 1.32 -11.74
C ALA A 62 -9.84 1.15 -10.94
N LEU A 63 -9.84 0.34 -9.89
CA LEU A 63 -8.64 -0.04 -9.13
C LEU A 63 -7.69 -0.93 -9.95
N ARG A 64 -8.25 -1.82 -10.80
CA ARG A 64 -7.49 -2.68 -11.71
C ARG A 64 -6.82 -1.88 -12.83
N LEU A 65 -7.51 -0.85 -13.34
CA LEU A 65 -7.03 0.05 -14.38
C LEU A 65 -6.13 1.14 -13.80
N HIS A 66 -6.46 1.64 -12.62
CA HIS A 66 -5.88 2.82 -11.98
C HIS A 66 -5.74 2.62 -10.46
N SER A 67 -4.60 2.06 -10.05
CA SER A 67 -4.34 1.83 -8.62
C SER A 67 -4.26 3.15 -7.84
N PRO A 68 -4.84 3.26 -6.63
CA PRO A 68 -4.89 4.49 -5.85
C PRO A 68 -3.60 4.86 -5.14
N ASP A 69 -2.54 4.08 -5.34
CA ASP A 69 -1.19 4.46 -4.95
C ASP A 69 -0.67 5.57 -5.89
N GLY A 70 -1.45 6.66 -6.01
CA GLY A 70 -1.11 7.90 -6.68
C GLY A 70 -0.20 8.73 -5.78
N LEU A 71 1.08 8.39 -5.83
CA LEU A 71 2.14 8.98 -5.05
C LEU A 71 2.76 10.20 -5.75
N SER A 72 3.15 11.20 -4.97
CA SER A 72 3.58 12.54 -5.40
C SER A 72 4.91 12.51 -6.15
N ILE A 73 5.00 12.96 -7.41
CA ILE A 73 6.18 12.81 -8.29
C ILE A 73 7.19 13.98 -8.24
N ILE A 74 8.48 13.65 -8.31
CA ILE A 74 9.56 14.43 -8.95
C ILE A 74 9.73 13.88 -10.37
N THR A 75 9.48 14.67 -11.42
CA THR A 75 9.67 14.24 -12.81
C THR A 75 11.14 14.38 -13.20
N THR A 76 11.76 13.32 -13.72
CA THR A 76 12.95 13.41 -14.56
C THR A 76 12.81 12.35 -15.65
N SER A 77 12.81 12.77 -16.92
CA SER A 77 12.92 11.86 -18.05
C SER A 77 14.34 11.30 -18.08
N ALA A 78 14.49 10.00 -17.90
CA ALA A 78 15.79 9.35 -17.97
C ALA A 78 15.59 7.94 -18.55
N ASN A 79 16.32 7.64 -19.64
CA ASN A 79 16.49 6.29 -20.15
C ASN A 79 16.85 5.34 -19.00
N HIS A 80 16.39 4.10 -19.08
CA HIS A 80 16.55 3.05 -18.06
C HIS A 80 18.00 2.94 -17.50
N ASP A 81 19.02 3.23 -18.31
CA ASP A 81 20.43 3.24 -17.90
C ASP A 81 20.90 4.54 -17.21
N SER A 82 20.27 5.67 -17.49
CA SER A 82 20.72 7.00 -17.05
C SER A 82 20.21 7.43 -15.67
N PHE A 83 19.08 6.86 -15.21
CA PHE A 83 18.60 7.10 -13.83
C PHE A 83 19.49 6.39 -12.80
N PHE A 84 19.89 5.15 -13.10
CA PHE A 84 20.79 4.35 -12.25
C PHE A 84 22.24 4.83 -12.26
N HIS A 85 22.69 5.55 -13.29
CA HIS A 85 24.06 6.07 -13.32
C HIS A 85 24.22 7.40 -12.55
N ARG A 86 23.15 8.19 -12.42
CA ARG A 86 23.14 9.44 -11.63
C ARG A 86 22.72 9.27 -10.18
N ILE A 87 21.93 8.24 -9.88
CA ILE A 87 21.66 7.79 -8.51
C ILE A 87 22.33 6.43 -8.39
N CYS A 88 23.51 6.35 -7.76
CA CYS A 88 24.18 5.08 -7.43
C CYS A 88 23.31 4.24 -6.47
N ILE A 89 22.22 3.65 -6.96
CA ILE A 89 21.42 2.68 -6.23
C ILE A 89 22.12 1.33 -6.45
N ASN A 90 22.84 0.91 -5.41
CA ASN A 90 23.47 -0.40 -5.36
C ASN A 90 22.42 -1.50 -5.68
N PRO A 91 22.70 -2.48 -6.55
CA PRO A 91 21.77 -3.55 -6.92
C PRO A 91 21.16 -4.30 -5.72
N SER A 92 21.86 -4.33 -4.57
CA SER A 92 21.35 -4.93 -3.32
C SER A 92 20.19 -4.15 -2.67
N VAL A 93 19.81 -2.99 -3.20
CA VAL A 93 18.73 -2.12 -2.68
C VAL A 93 17.38 -2.43 -3.32
N LEU A 94 17.36 -2.97 -4.55
CA LEU A 94 16.13 -3.37 -5.23
C LEU A 94 15.36 -4.45 -4.47
N GLU A 95 16.06 -5.35 -3.76
CA GLU A 95 15.42 -6.40 -2.95
C GLU A 95 14.68 -5.89 -1.70
N LEU A 96 14.91 -4.64 -1.28
CA LEU A 96 14.41 -4.11 -0.01
C LEU A 96 13.30 -3.06 -0.14
N VAL A 97 13.07 -2.48 -1.32
CA VAL A 97 12.26 -1.24 -1.46
C VAL A 97 11.11 -1.36 -2.47
N SER A 98 10.93 -2.50 -3.14
CA SER A 98 9.74 -2.70 -3.97
C SER A 98 8.64 -3.43 -3.20
N TRP A 99 7.52 -2.76 -2.98
CA TRP A 99 6.24 -3.43 -2.78
C TRP A 99 5.14 -2.62 -3.46
N ILE A 100 5.14 -2.69 -4.79
CA ILE A 100 4.01 -2.93 -5.70
C ILE A 100 4.64 -3.07 -7.09
N HIS A 101 4.98 -4.30 -7.49
CA HIS A 101 5.20 -4.61 -8.89
C HIS A 101 3.86 -5.05 -9.48
N PHE A 102 3.31 -4.25 -10.40
CA PHE A 102 2.18 -4.68 -11.22
C PHE A 102 2.75 -5.23 -12.53
N VAL A 103 2.84 -6.56 -12.64
CA VAL A 103 3.34 -7.25 -13.84
C VAL A 103 2.15 -7.78 -14.63
N LEU A 104 1.93 -7.28 -15.84
CA LEU A 104 0.96 -7.81 -16.78
C LEU A 104 1.68 -8.67 -17.84
N ASN A 105 1.62 -10.00 -17.72
CA ASN A 105 2.21 -11.00 -18.63
C ASN A 105 3.68 -11.39 -18.42
N PHE A 106 3.92 -12.70 -18.58
CA PHE A 106 5.19 -13.39 -18.30
C PHE A 106 6.08 -13.63 -19.55
N SER A 107 5.77 -13.02 -20.70
CA SER A 107 6.50 -13.26 -21.96
C SER A 107 7.22 -12.03 -22.54
N GLN A 108 7.22 -10.89 -21.83
CA GLN A 108 7.71 -9.59 -22.30
C GLN A 108 8.66 -8.97 -21.26
N THR A 109 9.49 -8.01 -21.68
CA THR A 109 10.39 -7.29 -20.76
C THR A 109 9.58 -6.42 -19.80
N LEU A 110 10.04 -6.24 -18.56
CA LEU A 110 9.30 -5.46 -17.54
C LEU A 110 8.94 -4.04 -18.01
N SER A 111 9.76 -3.42 -18.85
CA SER A 111 9.51 -2.09 -19.42
C SER A 111 8.30 -2.05 -20.37
N GLU A 112 7.93 -3.16 -20.99
CA GLU A 112 6.81 -3.22 -21.94
C GLU A 112 5.46 -3.42 -21.25
N VAL A 113 5.45 -3.78 -19.96
CA VAL A 113 4.24 -4.29 -19.30
C VAL A 113 3.99 -3.79 -17.88
N ALA A 114 4.96 -3.12 -17.26
CA ALA A 114 4.88 -2.75 -15.86
C ALA A 114 5.06 -1.25 -15.62
N ILE A 115 4.28 -0.75 -14.66
CA ILE A 115 4.50 0.55 -14.01
C ILE A 115 5.02 0.25 -12.60
N GLU A 116 6.06 0.95 -12.16
CA GLU A 116 6.54 0.87 -10.79
C GLU A 116 6.03 2.06 -9.97
N ILE A 117 5.54 1.80 -8.77
CA ILE A 117 5.09 2.82 -7.82
C ILE A 117 5.77 2.56 -6.49
N SER A 118 6.40 3.59 -5.90
CA SER A 118 7.08 3.41 -4.61
C SER A 118 7.15 4.69 -3.80
N SER A 119 7.32 4.56 -2.47
CA SER A 119 7.08 5.61 -1.47
C SER A 119 8.21 5.91 -0.51
N PHE A 120 8.46 7.20 -0.27
CA PHE A 120 9.27 7.66 0.86
C PHE A 120 8.63 7.34 2.22
N SER A 121 7.33 7.04 2.28
CA SER A 121 6.67 6.66 3.55
C SER A 121 7.24 5.39 4.15
N LYS A 122 7.58 4.41 3.30
CA LYS A 122 8.12 3.11 3.71
C LYS A 122 9.64 3.09 3.73
N PHE A 123 10.25 3.92 2.90
CA PHE A 123 11.69 4.07 2.79
C PHE A 123 12.27 4.99 3.88
N ALA A 124 11.73 6.20 4.03
CA ALA A 124 12.27 7.26 4.88
C ALA A 124 11.36 7.67 6.05
N GLY A 125 10.25 6.98 6.28
CA GLY A 125 9.30 7.32 7.34
C GLY A 125 8.43 8.56 7.05
N PHE A 126 8.28 8.94 5.77
CA PHE A 126 7.53 10.12 5.33
C PHE A 126 5.99 9.93 5.37
N THR A 127 5.47 9.14 6.31
CA THR A 127 4.03 8.87 6.41
C THR A 127 3.22 10.17 6.54
N GLY A 128 3.72 11.15 7.29
CA GLY A 128 3.15 12.49 7.41
C GLY A 128 3.73 13.57 6.47
N VAL A 129 4.89 13.33 5.85
CA VAL A 129 5.57 14.30 4.98
C VAL A 129 5.05 14.23 3.53
N ARG A 130 4.55 13.05 3.12
CA ARG A 130 3.84 12.80 1.86
C ARG A 130 4.72 13.03 0.61
N LEU A 131 5.54 12.03 0.29
CA LEU A 131 6.31 12.02 -0.96
C LEU A 131 6.39 10.61 -1.56
N GLY A 132 6.45 10.56 -2.89
CA GLY A 132 6.43 9.35 -3.66
C GLY A 132 7.10 9.42 -5.02
N TRP A 133 6.88 8.39 -5.84
CA TRP A 133 7.09 8.47 -7.28
C TRP A 133 6.37 7.32 -8.00
N THR A 134 6.21 7.50 -9.32
CA THR A 134 5.76 6.49 -10.27
C THR A 134 6.71 6.50 -11.45
N VAL A 135 7.18 5.32 -11.86
CA VAL A 135 7.98 5.13 -13.08
C VAL A 135 7.09 4.49 -14.12
N VAL A 136 6.80 5.24 -15.19
CA VAL A 136 6.10 4.74 -16.37
C VAL A 136 7.14 4.59 -17.48
N PRO A 137 7.46 3.37 -17.94
CA PRO A 137 8.42 3.17 -19.01
C PRO A 137 7.96 3.80 -20.33
N GLU A 138 8.90 4.18 -21.18
CA GLU A 138 8.60 4.73 -22.51
C GLU A 138 8.07 3.67 -23.47
N ASP A 139 8.53 2.42 -23.33
CA ASP A 139 8.12 1.27 -24.14
C ASP A 139 6.71 0.75 -23.79
N LEU A 140 6.13 1.22 -22.68
CA LEU A 140 4.79 0.82 -22.26
C LEU A 140 3.72 1.54 -23.09
N VAL A 141 3.06 0.78 -23.96
CA VAL A 141 2.02 1.27 -24.88
C VAL A 141 0.68 0.56 -24.66
N PHE A 142 -0.42 1.25 -24.93
CA PHE A 142 -1.75 0.65 -25.01
C PHE A 142 -1.87 -0.24 -26.26
N ALA A 143 -2.95 -1.04 -26.34
CA ALA A 143 -3.23 -1.91 -27.49
C ALA A 143 -3.31 -1.19 -28.85
N ASN A 144 -3.60 0.12 -28.85
CA ASN A 144 -3.62 0.97 -30.04
C ASN A 144 -2.24 1.59 -30.38
N GLY A 145 -1.18 1.21 -29.66
CA GLY A 145 0.18 1.73 -29.80
C GLY A 145 0.42 3.10 -29.15
N PHE A 146 -0.55 3.66 -28.42
CA PHE A 146 -0.38 4.96 -27.76
C PHE A 146 0.46 4.84 -26.47
N PRO A 147 1.47 5.69 -26.23
CA PRO A 147 2.31 5.61 -25.02
C PRO A 147 1.56 5.93 -23.74
N VAL A 148 1.62 5.03 -22.76
CA VAL A 148 0.93 5.19 -21.46
C VAL A 148 1.42 6.42 -20.69
N ILE A 149 2.72 6.74 -20.80
CA ILE A 149 3.31 7.91 -20.14
C ILE A 149 2.67 9.25 -20.56
N LYS A 150 2.12 9.34 -21.78
CA LYS A 150 1.47 10.57 -22.27
C LYS A 150 0.12 10.80 -21.58
N ASP A 151 -0.69 9.77 -21.45
CA ASP A 151 -1.96 9.86 -20.72
C ASP A 151 -1.74 10.05 -19.22
N TYR A 152 -0.73 9.37 -18.66
CA TYR A 152 -0.32 9.59 -17.27
C TYR A 152 0.08 11.05 -17.02
N ASN A 153 0.93 11.63 -17.88
CA ASN A 153 1.32 13.04 -17.79
C ASN A 153 0.11 13.99 -17.92
N ARG A 154 -0.81 13.71 -18.86
CA ARG A 154 -2.04 14.49 -19.05
C ARG A 154 -2.89 14.53 -17.78
N ILE A 155 -2.90 13.45 -17.01
CA ILE A 155 -3.68 13.38 -15.77
C ILE A 155 -2.98 14.10 -14.64
N ILE A 156 -1.68 13.92 -14.47
CA ILE A 156 -0.91 14.67 -13.46
C ILE A 156 -1.01 16.17 -13.71
N CYS A 157 -0.82 16.65 -14.94
CA CYS A 157 -0.89 18.09 -15.25
C CYS A 157 -2.30 18.72 -15.10
N THR A 158 -3.36 17.92 -14.96
CA THR A 158 -4.74 18.43 -14.82
C THR A 158 -5.32 18.22 -13.45
N CYS A 159 -4.97 17.12 -12.80
CA CYS A 159 -5.52 16.73 -11.51
C CYS A 159 -4.56 17.03 -10.35
N PHE A 160 -3.33 17.46 -10.63
CA PHE A 160 -2.31 17.67 -9.62
C PHE A 160 -1.43 18.89 -9.88
N ASN A 161 -1.10 19.61 -8.81
CA ASN A 161 -0.28 20.83 -8.86
C ASN A 161 1.19 20.61 -8.46
N GLY A 162 1.59 19.35 -8.31
CA GLY A 162 2.93 18.99 -7.84
C GLY A 162 3.01 18.74 -6.33
N ALA A 163 4.06 18.01 -5.93
CA ALA A 163 4.33 17.70 -4.53
C ALA A 163 4.78 18.95 -3.76
N SER A 164 4.56 18.98 -2.44
CA SER A 164 5.09 20.04 -1.57
C SER A 164 6.60 20.21 -1.79
N ASN A 165 7.04 21.46 -2.04
CA ASN A 165 8.45 21.77 -2.22
C ASN A 165 9.30 21.40 -0.98
N VAL A 166 8.74 21.53 0.23
CA VAL A 166 9.37 21.09 1.48
C VAL A 166 9.54 19.57 1.50
N ALA A 167 8.51 18.82 1.09
CA ALA A 167 8.59 17.37 1.00
C ALA A 167 9.64 16.94 -0.04
N GLN A 168 9.66 17.58 -1.22
CA GLN A 168 10.65 17.33 -2.27
C GLN A 168 12.08 17.59 -1.78
N ALA A 169 12.34 18.68 -1.05
CA ALA A 169 13.65 18.96 -0.46
C ALA A 169 14.08 17.87 0.53
N GLY A 170 13.15 17.39 1.37
CA GLY A 170 13.39 16.24 2.25
C GLY A 170 13.67 14.95 1.49
N GLY A 171 12.95 14.70 0.40
CA GLY A 171 13.18 13.56 -0.49
C GLY A 171 14.55 13.60 -1.15
N LEU A 172 14.97 14.77 -1.65
CA LEU A 172 16.30 14.96 -2.23
C LEU A 172 17.40 14.71 -1.19
N ALA A 173 17.22 15.19 0.04
CA ALA A 173 18.14 14.93 1.14
C ALA A 173 18.23 13.43 1.49
N CYS A 174 17.12 12.68 1.41
CA CYS A 174 17.13 11.22 1.61
C CYS A 174 17.97 10.46 0.59
N LEU A 175 18.13 11.00 -0.62
CA LEU A 175 18.91 10.40 -1.71
C LEU A 175 20.40 10.74 -1.64
N SER A 176 20.83 11.59 -0.70
CA SER A 176 22.25 11.82 -0.40
C SER A 176 22.88 10.60 0.29
N LEU A 177 24.21 10.54 0.32
CA LEU A 177 24.92 9.46 1.01
C LEU A 177 24.62 9.44 2.52
N GLU A 178 24.55 10.62 3.14
CA GLU A 178 24.21 10.81 4.54
C GLU A 178 22.75 10.41 4.82
N GLY A 179 21.83 10.87 3.98
CA GLY A 179 20.41 10.51 4.06
C GLY A 179 20.20 9.00 3.94
N TYR A 180 20.86 8.36 2.98
CA TYR A 180 20.80 6.93 2.79
C TYR A 180 21.32 6.16 4.02
N LYS A 181 22.46 6.59 4.60
CA LYS A 181 22.99 5.99 5.84
C LYS A 181 21.99 6.12 7.00
N ALA A 182 21.35 7.28 7.15
CA ALA A 182 20.34 7.50 8.18
C ALA A 182 19.10 6.62 7.98
N ILE A 183 18.63 6.44 6.75
CA ILE A 183 17.52 5.55 6.42
C ILE A 183 17.88 4.09 6.76
N ARG A 184 19.08 3.64 6.38
CA ARG A 184 19.53 2.28 6.65
C ARG A 184 19.62 1.96 8.14
N SER A 185 20.02 2.92 8.98
CA SER A 185 20.06 2.73 10.43
C SER A 185 18.64 2.55 11.01
N VAL A 186 17.67 3.36 10.55
CA VAL A 186 16.26 3.24 10.95
C VAL A 186 15.65 1.91 10.51
N ILE A 187 15.88 1.49 9.26
CA ILE A 187 15.42 0.18 8.76
C ILE A 187 16.00 -0.95 9.62
N SER A 188 17.29 -0.88 9.97
CA SER A 188 17.93 -1.88 10.82
C SER A 188 17.22 -2.02 12.18
N ILE A 189 16.80 -0.92 12.79
CA ILE A 189 16.05 -0.94 14.06
C ILE A 189 14.74 -1.72 13.91
N TYR A 190 13.98 -1.47 12.84
CA TYR A 190 12.71 -2.17 12.59
C TYR A 190 12.90 -3.65 12.24
N LYS A 191 13.99 -4.01 11.53
CA LYS A 191 14.32 -5.43 11.29
C LYS A 191 14.65 -6.16 12.59
N GLU A 192 15.38 -5.52 13.51
CA GLU A 192 15.62 -6.08 14.83
C GLU A 192 14.34 -6.19 15.67
N ASN A 193 13.45 -5.19 15.60
CA ASN A 193 12.14 -5.28 16.25
C ASN A 193 11.32 -6.46 15.72
N ALA A 194 11.32 -6.69 14.41
CA ALA A 194 10.63 -7.82 13.79
C ALA A 194 11.19 -9.16 14.31
N LYS A 195 12.53 -9.30 14.40
CA LYS A 195 13.16 -10.50 14.98
C LYS A 195 12.74 -10.76 16.42
N ILE A 196 12.59 -9.72 17.23
CA ILE A 196 12.12 -9.86 18.62
C ILE A 196 10.69 -10.42 18.63
N LEU A 197 9.80 -9.87 17.80
CA LEU A 197 8.41 -10.33 17.72
C LEU A 197 8.30 -11.77 17.19
N ILE A 198 9.09 -12.14 16.17
CA ILE A 198 9.16 -13.51 15.65
C ILE A 198 9.50 -14.48 16.79
N LYS A 199 10.62 -14.23 17.50
CA LYS A 199 11.05 -15.08 18.61
C LYS A 199 10.02 -15.18 19.72
N THR A 200 9.27 -14.10 19.97
CA THR A 200 8.21 -14.09 20.99
C THR A 200 7.07 -15.02 20.60
N PHE A 201 6.55 -14.93 19.38
CA PHE A 201 5.43 -15.78 18.93
C PHE A 201 5.86 -17.24 18.70
N GLU A 202 7.07 -17.48 18.19
CA GLU A 202 7.63 -18.83 18.06
C GLU A 202 7.79 -19.51 19.44
N ALA A 203 8.22 -18.78 20.46
CA ALA A 203 8.32 -19.30 21.83
C ALA A 203 6.96 -19.62 22.46
N LEU A 204 5.88 -19.01 21.95
CA LEU A 204 4.50 -19.31 22.32
C LEU A 204 3.90 -20.47 21.51
N GLY A 205 4.67 -21.07 20.59
CA GLY A 205 4.22 -22.20 19.76
C GLY A 205 3.50 -21.82 18.47
N PHE A 206 3.41 -20.52 18.14
CA PHE A 206 2.75 -20.08 16.90
C PHE A 206 3.68 -20.13 15.69
N LYS A 207 3.08 -20.41 14.53
CA LYS A 207 3.77 -20.31 13.25
C LYS A 207 3.80 -18.85 12.79
N VAL A 208 4.98 -18.34 12.48
CA VAL A 208 5.21 -16.95 12.08
C VAL A 208 5.79 -16.88 10.67
N TYR A 209 5.28 -15.96 9.87
CA TYR A 209 5.75 -15.66 8.52
C TYR A 209 6.11 -14.17 8.39
N GLY A 210 6.91 -13.83 7.38
CA GLY A 210 7.32 -12.44 7.13
C GLY A 210 8.48 -11.98 8.03
N GLY A 211 8.57 -10.67 8.29
CA GLY A 211 9.59 -10.06 9.15
C GLY A 211 11.03 -10.01 8.61
N LYS A 212 11.39 -10.82 7.60
CA LYS A 212 12.73 -10.80 6.98
C LYS A 212 12.93 -9.62 6.02
N ASN A 213 11.93 -9.41 5.16
CA ASN A 213 11.95 -8.41 4.09
C ASN A 213 10.87 -7.32 4.28
N ALA A 214 10.14 -7.36 5.40
CA ALA A 214 9.09 -6.42 5.71
C ALA A 214 9.07 -6.10 7.22
N PRO A 215 8.71 -4.87 7.62
CA PRO A 215 8.66 -4.43 9.02
C PRO A 215 7.35 -4.85 9.72
N TYR A 216 6.89 -6.06 9.46
CA TYR A 216 5.73 -6.69 10.08
C TYR A 216 5.80 -8.21 9.92
N ILE A 217 5.09 -8.89 10.80
CA ILE A 217 4.99 -10.35 10.81
C ILE A 217 3.52 -10.78 10.65
N TRP A 218 3.35 -12.00 10.16
CA TRP A 218 2.08 -12.66 9.97
C TRP A 218 2.04 -13.90 10.87
N VAL A 219 1.14 -13.92 11.84
CA VAL A 219 1.08 -14.98 12.85
C VAL A 219 -0.18 -15.81 12.63
N HIS A 220 -0.03 -17.13 12.60
CA HIS A 220 -1.12 -18.08 12.34
C HIS A 220 -1.72 -18.59 13.66
N PHE A 221 -3.05 -18.52 13.75
CA PHE A 221 -3.92 -18.97 14.85
C PHE A 221 -4.93 -19.97 14.28
N PRO A 222 -4.55 -21.25 14.11
CA PRO A 222 -5.35 -22.23 13.38
C PRO A 222 -6.74 -22.42 14.02
N GLY A 223 -7.77 -22.53 13.18
CA GLY A 223 -9.16 -22.69 13.61
C GLY A 223 -9.78 -21.46 14.30
N SER A 224 -9.07 -20.34 14.40
CA SER A 224 -9.53 -19.15 15.12
C SER A 224 -10.08 -18.08 14.17
N ASN A 225 -11.09 -17.33 14.62
CA ASN A 225 -11.51 -16.14 13.91
C ASN A 225 -10.52 -14.99 14.15
N SER A 226 -10.02 -14.39 13.07
CA SER A 226 -9.01 -13.33 13.13
C SER A 226 -9.44 -12.07 13.90
N TRP A 227 -10.73 -11.72 13.90
CA TRP A 227 -11.27 -10.60 14.69
C TRP A 227 -11.40 -10.93 16.16
N GLU A 228 -11.76 -12.16 16.51
CA GLU A 228 -11.80 -12.62 17.91
C GLU A 228 -10.39 -12.61 18.51
N VAL A 229 -9.39 -13.12 17.77
CA VAL A 229 -7.98 -13.06 18.18
C VAL A 229 -7.51 -11.61 18.35
N PHE A 230 -7.86 -10.72 17.41
CA PHE A 230 -7.55 -9.29 17.53
C PHE A 230 -8.14 -8.69 18.83
N SER A 231 -9.43 -8.93 19.10
CA SER A 231 -10.12 -8.41 20.28
C SER A 231 -9.51 -8.97 21.56
N GLU A 232 -9.22 -10.27 21.62
CA GLU A 232 -8.61 -10.91 22.78
C GLU A 232 -7.21 -10.33 23.09
N VAL A 233 -6.37 -10.18 22.07
CA VAL A 233 -5.05 -9.57 22.24
C VAL A 233 -5.20 -8.13 22.72
N LEU A 234 -6.09 -7.34 22.13
CA LEU A 234 -6.32 -5.95 22.53
C LEU A 234 -6.80 -5.83 23.98
N GLU A 235 -7.79 -6.63 24.37
CA GLU A 235 -8.41 -6.56 25.69
C GLU A 235 -7.44 -7.03 26.79
N LYS A 236 -6.74 -8.14 26.56
CA LYS A 236 -5.88 -8.76 27.58
C LYS A 236 -4.47 -8.16 27.66
N THR A 237 -3.95 -7.59 26.57
CA THR A 237 -2.57 -7.04 26.54
C THR A 237 -2.50 -5.54 26.30
N HIS A 238 -3.60 -4.92 25.86
CA HIS A 238 -3.63 -3.54 25.37
C HIS A 238 -2.70 -3.30 24.17
N ILE A 239 -2.48 -4.35 23.36
CA ILE A 239 -1.70 -4.28 22.12
C ILE A 239 -2.67 -4.30 20.95
N ILE A 240 -2.56 -3.29 20.08
CA ILE A 240 -3.31 -3.25 18.82
C ILE A 240 -2.56 -4.07 17.77
N THR A 241 -3.23 -5.08 17.22
CA THR A 241 -2.80 -5.82 16.04
C THR A 241 -3.73 -5.50 14.87
N ILE A 242 -3.64 -6.22 13.74
CA ILE A 242 -4.64 -6.10 12.67
C ILE A 242 -5.15 -7.49 12.31
N PRO A 243 -6.48 -7.72 12.30
CA PRO A 243 -7.05 -9.00 11.91
C PRO A 243 -6.74 -9.28 10.43
N GLY A 244 -6.39 -10.52 10.12
CA GLY A 244 -5.93 -10.90 8.80
C GLY A 244 -7.00 -10.79 7.72
N THR A 245 -8.28 -10.97 8.06
CA THR A 245 -9.42 -10.75 7.16
C THR A 245 -9.51 -9.32 6.62
N GLY A 246 -8.91 -8.34 7.30
CA GLY A 246 -8.74 -6.99 6.76
C GLY A 246 -7.91 -6.93 5.46
N PHE A 247 -7.20 -8.00 5.13
CA PHE A 247 -6.41 -8.16 3.90
C PHE A 247 -7.05 -9.13 2.89
N GLY A 248 -8.30 -9.56 3.14
CA GLY A 248 -9.05 -10.48 2.30
C GLY A 248 -9.31 -11.84 2.97
N PRO A 249 -10.13 -12.70 2.34
CA PRO A 249 -10.59 -13.96 2.96
C PRO A 249 -9.46 -14.94 3.27
N GLY A 250 -8.36 -14.91 2.50
CA GLY A 250 -7.17 -15.74 2.77
C GLY A 250 -6.38 -15.35 4.03
N GLY A 251 -6.77 -14.27 4.70
CA GLY A 251 -6.20 -13.84 5.98
C GLY A 251 -6.98 -14.33 7.21
N GLU A 252 -8.06 -15.09 7.04
CA GLU A 252 -8.71 -15.76 8.18
C GLU A 252 -7.71 -16.66 8.92
N GLU A 253 -7.84 -16.77 10.24
CA GLU A 253 -6.86 -17.43 11.12
C GLU A 253 -5.51 -16.71 11.27
N TYR A 254 -5.35 -15.49 10.76
CA TYR A 254 -4.10 -14.73 10.91
C TYR A 254 -4.30 -13.37 11.54
N ILE A 255 -3.23 -12.86 12.15
CA ILE A 255 -3.10 -11.46 12.52
C ILE A 255 -1.79 -10.88 11.97
N ARG A 256 -1.83 -9.59 11.62
CA ARG A 256 -0.63 -8.78 11.33
C ARG A 256 -0.13 -8.12 12.61
N VAL A 257 1.16 -8.23 12.87
CA VAL A 257 1.82 -7.47 13.94
C VAL A 257 2.90 -6.58 13.34
N SER A 258 2.80 -5.27 13.60
CA SER A 258 3.74 -4.26 13.11
C SER A 258 5.02 -4.26 13.94
N ALA A 259 6.18 -4.17 13.29
CA ALA A 259 7.46 -3.96 13.95
C ALA A 259 7.82 -2.47 14.12
N PHE A 260 6.97 -1.57 13.61
CA PHE A 260 7.11 -0.13 13.82
C PHE A 260 6.75 0.23 15.26
N GLY A 261 7.75 0.69 16.00
CA GLY A 261 7.61 1.11 17.39
C GLY A 261 8.97 1.40 18.00
N ARG A 262 8.96 2.06 19.15
CA ARG A 262 10.18 2.21 19.96
C ARG A 262 10.61 0.83 20.47
N ARG A 263 11.91 0.62 20.67
CA ARG A 263 12.44 -0.69 21.11
C ARG A 263 11.80 -1.11 22.43
N GLU A 264 11.62 -0.18 23.35
CA GLU A 264 11.04 -0.40 24.67
C GLU A 264 9.59 -0.87 24.56
N SER A 265 8.83 -0.27 23.65
CA SER A 265 7.44 -0.67 23.38
C SER A 265 7.36 -2.09 22.79
N ILE A 266 8.28 -2.47 21.91
CA ILE A 266 8.32 -3.84 21.33
C ILE A 266 8.69 -4.88 22.39
N LEU A 267 9.63 -4.56 23.28
CA LEU A 267 10.01 -5.43 24.39
C LEU A 267 8.87 -5.58 25.41
N GLU A 268 8.20 -4.48 25.76
CA GLU A 268 7.04 -4.49 26.65
C GLU A 268 5.87 -5.28 26.03
N ALA A 269 5.56 -5.05 24.75
CA ALA A 269 4.57 -5.83 24.02
C ALA A 269 4.91 -7.33 24.04
N SER A 270 6.18 -7.68 23.81
CA SER A 270 6.65 -9.06 23.86
C SER A 270 6.49 -9.69 25.24
N LYS A 271 6.74 -8.93 26.31
CA LYS A 271 6.54 -9.39 27.69
C LYS A 271 5.07 -9.66 27.99
N ARG A 272 4.17 -8.76 27.57
CA ARG A 272 2.72 -8.95 27.75
C ARG A 272 2.18 -10.15 26.97
N LEU A 273 2.63 -10.33 25.73
CA LEU A 273 2.26 -11.49 24.91
C LEU A 273 2.70 -12.81 25.54
N LYS A 274 3.90 -12.87 26.13
CA LYS A 274 4.37 -14.09 26.83
C LYS A 274 3.59 -14.43 28.09
N ASN A 275 2.99 -13.42 28.74
CA ASN A 275 2.14 -13.62 29.90
C ASN A 275 0.68 -13.92 29.51
N LEU A 276 0.38 -13.93 28.21
CA LEU A 276 -0.92 -14.36 27.72
C LEU A 276 -0.92 -15.88 27.58
N ASN A 277 -1.78 -16.55 28.34
CA ASN A 277 -2.29 -17.86 27.92
C ASN A 277 -3.27 -17.61 26.77
N LEU A 278 -2.72 -17.45 25.56
CA LEU A 278 -3.50 -17.57 24.33
C LEU A 278 -3.92 -19.03 24.21
N LEU A 279 -5.22 -19.25 24.01
CA LEU A 279 -5.96 -20.51 23.93
C LEU A 279 -5.14 -21.77 23.63
#